data_AF-A0A3P7ITA7-F1
#
_entry.id   AF-A0A3P7ITA7-F1
#
_cell.length_a   1.000
_cell.length_b   1.000
_cell.length_c   1.000
_cell.angle_alpha   90.00
_cell.angle_beta   90.00
_cell.angle_gamma   90.00
#
_symmetry.space_group_name_H-M   'P 1'
#
loop_
_entity.id
_entity.type
_entity.pdbx_description
1 polymer ?
#
loop_
_entity_poly.entity_id
_entity_poly.type
_entity_poly.pdbx_seq_one_letter_code
_entity_poly.pdbx_strand_id
1 'polypeptide(L)'
;MKRVAIIGAGPSGLPSIRHALLYGFEPVVFEMSDKVGGLWNYKPHDSEDASVMKSTVINSSKEMSAYSDFPPKPQVANYMHNRKLLEVSHFSKTKTE
;
A
#
# COMPACT_ATOMS: atom_id res chain seq x y z
N MET A 1 -5.17 -8.14 24.92
CA MET A 1 -4.90 -7.83 23.50
C MET A 1 -3.68 -8.62 23.06
N LYS A 2 -3.68 -9.29 21.90
CA LYS A 2 -2.51 -10.04 21.40
C LYS A 2 -1.68 -9.14 20.49
N ARG A 3 -0.36 -9.12 20.67
CA ARG A 3 0.59 -8.39 19.82
C ARG A 3 0.94 -9.21 18.57
N VAL A 4 0.98 -8.57 17.40
CA VAL A 4 1.31 -9.20 16.12
C VAL A 4 2.42 -8.43 15.44
N ALA A 5 3.54 -9.09 15.13
CA ALA A 5 4.61 -8.48 14.33
C ALA A 5 4.25 -8.54 12.84
N ILE A 6 4.37 -7.40 12.15
CA ILE A 6 4.16 -7.27 10.70
C ILE A 6 5.46 -6.77 10.10
N ILE A 7 6.02 -7.51 9.15
CA ILE A 7 7.29 -7.19 8.50
C ILE A 7 6.99 -6.60 7.12
N GLY A 8 7.30 -5.32 6.95
CA GLY A 8 7.02 -4.51 5.76
C GLY A 8 5.68 -3.76 5.84
N ALA A 9 5.68 -2.53 5.32
CA ALA A 9 4.54 -1.63 5.16
C ALA A 9 4.20 -1.39 3.68
N GLY A 10 4.39 -2.42 2.85
CA GLY A 10 4.01 -2.45 1.44
C GLY A 10 2.55 -2.89 1.20
N PRO A 11 2.20 -3.29 -0.04
CA PRO A 11 0.84 -3.70 -0.41
C PRO A 11 0.27 -4.86 0.40
N SER A 12 1.11 -5.72 0.97
CA SER A 12 0.68 -6.79 1.86
C SER A 12 0.62 -6.34 3.32
N GLY A 13 1.57 -5.50 3.76
CA GLY A 13 1.65 -5.04 5.14
C GLY A 13 0.52 -4.11 5.54
N LEU A 14 0.15 -3.16 4.68
CA LEU A 14 -0.93 -2.21 4.93
C LEU A 14 -2.29 -2.89 5.23
N PRO A 15 -2.79 -3.86 4.42
CA PRO A 15 -4.01 -4.58 4.78
C PRO A 15 -3.83 -5.48 6.00
N SER A 16 -2.65 -6.06 6.25
CA SER A 16 -2.39 -6.80 7.49
C SER A 16 -2.54 -5.92 8.73
N ILE A 17 -2.04 -4.68 8.69
CA ILE A 17 -2.20 -3.69 9.77
C ILE A 17 -3.69 -3.39 9.99
N ARG A 18 -4.40 -3.08 8.90
CA ARG A 18 -5.83 -2.75 8.94
C ARG A 18 -6.64 -3.89 9.56
N HIS A 19 -6.43 -5.12 9.12
CA HIS A 19 -7.18 -6.28 9.64
C HIS A 19 -6.76 -6.64 11.07
N ALA A 20 -5.48 -6.50 11.42
CA ALA A 20 -5.04 -6.68 12.81
C ALA A 20 -5.80 -5.72 13.75
N LEU A 21 -5.90 -4.44 13.39
CA LEU A 21 -6.68 -3.47 14.15
C LEU A 21 -8.18 -3.82 14.19
N LEU A 22 -8.77 -4.16 13.03
CA LEU A 22 -10.19 -4.51 12.91
C LEU A 22 -10.60 -5.68 13.81
N TYR A 23 -9.72 -6.67 13.97
CA TYR A 23 -9.96 -7.85 14.80
C TYR A 23 -9.39 -7.74 16.23
N GLY A 24 -9.02 -6.53 16.68
CA GLY A 24 -8.63 -6.28 18.07
C GLY A 24 -7.24 -6.79 18.45
N PHE A 25 -6.32 -6.89 17.49
CA PHE A 25 -4.90 -7.12 17.74
C PHE A 25 -4.13 -5.80 17.89
N GLU A 26 -2.94 -5.90 18.48
CA GLU A 26 -1.99 -4.79 18.59
C GLU A 26 -0.84 -5.01 17.57
N PRO A 27 -0.92 -4.43 16.36
CA PRO A 27 0.12 -4.61 15.36
C PRO A 27 1.38 -3.82 15.72
N VAL A 28 2.54 -4.46 15.54
CA VAL A 28 3.86 -3.84 15.60
C VAL A 28 4.48 -3.98 14.22
N VAL A 29 4.72 -2.87 13.55
CA VAL A 29 5.16 -2.84 12.15
C VAL A 29 6.65 -2.54 12.09
N PHE A 30 7.39 -3.35 11.34
CA PHE A 30 8.80 -3.14 11.04
C PHE A 30 8.93 -2.90 9.54
N GLU A 31 9.18 -1.65 9.13
CA GLU A 31 9.49 -1.27 7.76
C GLU A 31 10.96 -0.87 7.69
N MET A 32 11.66 -1.33 6.66
CA MET A 32 13.08 -1.06 6.47
C MET A 32 13.30 0.35 5.91
N SER A 33 12.39 0.82 5.06
CA SER A 33 12.39 2.16 4.47
C SER A 33 11.86 3.23 5.44
N ASP A 34 12.13 4.50 5.13
CA ASP A 34 11.52 5.67 5.77
C ASP A 34 10.07 5.94 5.30
N LYS A 35 9.58 5.16 4.32
CA LYS A 35 8.28 5.35 3.68
C LYS A 35 7.51 4.04 3.53
N VAL A 36 6.19 4.14 3.60
CA VAL A 36 5.28 3.03 3.30
C VAL A 36 5.05 2.90 1.79
N GLY A 37 4.51 1.75 1.38
CA GLY A 37 4.14 1.46 -0.02
C GLY A 37 5.07 0.50 -0.76
N GLY A 38 6.24 0.20 -0.20
CA GLY A 38 7.17 -0.84 -0.70
C GLY A 38 7.52 -0.64 -2.19
N LEU A 39 7.34 -1.71 -2.98
CA LEU A 39 7.63 -1.77 -4.43
C LEU A 39 7.19 -0.52 -5.22
N TRP A 40 6.03 0.04 -4.89
CA TRP A 40 5.43 1.14 -5.66
C TRP A 40 6.09 2.51 -5.42
N ASN A 41 6.91 2.62 -4.38
CA ASN A 41 7.72 3.78 -4.10
C ASN A 41 9.00 3.76 -4.95
N TYR A 42 8.93 4.40 -6.13
CA TYR A 42 10.04 4.49 -7.06
C TYR A 42 11.27 5.16 -6.43
N LYS A 43 12.44 4.53 -6.56
CA LYS A 43 13.74 5.05 -6.13
C LYS A 43 14.63 5.31 -7.35
N PRO A 44 15.29 6.48 -7.43
CA PRO A 44 16.14 6.83 -8.57
C PRO A 44 17.52 6.17 -8.56
N HIS A 45 17.92 5.58 -7.44
CA HIS A 45 19.20 4.91 -7.24
C HIS A 45 18.96 3.47 -6.75
N ASP A 46 19.98 2.62 -6.90
CA ASP A 46 19.93 1.24 -6.43
C ASP A 46 19.62 1.19 -4.93
N SER A 47 18.72 0.29 -4.56
CA SER A 47 18.27 0.06 -3.18
C SER A 47 18.26 -1.42 -2.87
N GLU A 48 18.47 -1.77 -1.60
CA GLU A 48 18.42 -3.16 -1.14
C GLU A 48 17.00 -3.75 -1.16
N ASP A 49 15.97 -2.91 -1.08
CA ASP A 49 14.56 -3.29 -1.22
C ASP A 49 14.02 -3.02 -2.62
N ALA A 50 12.87 -3.64 -2.92
CA ALA A 50 12.23 -3.57 -4.22
C ALA A 50 11.85 -2.13 -4.64
N SER A 51 11.97 -1.86 -5.93
CA SER A 51 11.50 -0.63 -6.58
C SER A 51 11.02 -0.95 -7.99
N VAL A 52 10.00 -0.22 -8.43
CA VAL A 52 9.59 -0.17 -9.85
C VAL A 52 10.55 0.67 -10.69
N MET A 53 10.35 0.66 -12.01
CA MET A 53 10.98 1.63 -12.91
C MET A 53 10.24 2.97 -12.88
N LYS A 54 10.91 4.05 -13.31
CA LYS A 54 10.36 5.41 -13.27
C LYS A 54 9.03 5.55 -14.01
N SER A 55 8.86 4.81 -15.10
CA SER A 55 7.71 4.88 -16.01
C SER A 55 6.72 3.72 -15.85
N THR A 56 6.80 2.97 -14.75
CA THR A 56 5.92 1.81 -14.55
C THR A 56 4.46 2.23 -14.46
N VAL A 57 3.63 1.59 -15.30
CA VAL A 57 2.17 1.61 -15.25
C VAL A 57 1.71 0.21 -14.84
N ILE A 58 0.71 0.13 -13.96
CA ILE A 58 0.14 -1.18 -13.55
C ILE A 58 -0.43 -1.91 -14.76
N ASN A 59 -0.30 -3.23 -14.78
CA ASN A 59 -0.81 -4.09 -15.84
C ASN A 59 -2.20 -4.69 -15.53
N SER A 60 -2.70 -4.51 -14.31
CA SER A 60 -4.05 -4.88 -13.88
C SER A 60 -4.95 -3.65 -13.75
N SER A 61 -6.25 -3.82 -14.01
CA SER A 61 -7.24 -2.74 -13.85
C SER A 61 -7.33 -2.28 -12.39
N LYS A 62 -7.61 -0.99 -12.17
CA LYS A 62 -7.85 -0.41 -10.84
C LYS A 62 -8.91 -1.18 -10.05
N GLU A 63 -9.96 -1.66 -10.71
CA GLU A 63 -11.06 -2.41 -10.07
C GLU A 63 -10.61 -3.81 -9.62
N MET A 64 -9.61 -4.38 -10.28
CA MET A 64 -9.05 -5.69 -9.95
C MET A 64 -7.90 -5.62 -8.94
N SER A 65 -7.35 -4.42 -8.72
CA SER A 65 -6.14 -4.22 -7.91
C SER A 65 -6.40 -3.52 -6.58
N ALA A 66 -7.63 -3.04 -6.36
CA ALA A 66 -8.00 -2.31 -5.17
C ALA A 66 -8.17 -3.23 -3.95
N TYR A 67 -7.98 -2.68 -2.76
CA TYR A 67 -8.46 -3.36 -1.56
C TYR A 67 -9.99 -3.39 -1.58
N SER A 68 -10.57 -4.50 -1.15
CA SER A 68 -12.01 -4.76 -1.27
C SER A 68 -12.88 -3.73 -0.56
N ASP A 69 -12.38 -3.12 0.51
CA ASP A 69 -13.06 -2.10 1.31
C ASP A 69 -12.55 -0.66 1.05
N PHE A 70 -11.72 -0.48 0.02
CA PHE A 70 -11.21 0.81 -0.41
C PHE A 70 -11.23 0.92 -1.94
N PRO A 71 -12.43 1.06 -2.54
CA PRO A 71 -12.56 1.12 -3.99
C PRO A 71 -11.90 2.37 -4.57
N PRO A 72 -11.36 2.28 -5.80
CA PRO A 72 -10.71 3.41 -6.44
C PRO A 72 -11.75 4.45 -6.89
N LYS A 73 -11.37 5.73 -6.88
CA LYS A 73 -12.26 6.79 -7.36
C LYS A 73 -12.56 6.61 -8.86
N PRO A 74 -13.80 6.88 -9.34
CA PRO A 74 -14.17 6.70 -10.74
C PRO A 74 -13.27 7.47 -11.73
N GLN A 75 -12.77 8.63 -11.34
CA GLN A 75 -11.96 9.53 -12.18
C GLN A 75 -10.51 9.04 -12.38
N VAL A 76 -10.07 8.07 -11.60
CA VAL A 76 -8.71 7.53 -11.69
C VAL A 76 -8.62 6.61 -12.92
N ALA A 77 -7.48 6.64 -13.63
CA ALA A 77 -7.25 5.77 -14.79
C ALA A 77 -7.35 4.29 -14.42
N ASN A 78 -7.90 3.46 -15.31
CA ASN A 78 -7.97 2.01 -15.09
C ASN A 78 -6.58 1.39 -14.96
N TYR A 79 -5.60 1.89 -15.71
CA TYR A 79 -4.20 1.52 -15.62
C TYR A 79 -3.40 2.75 -15.21
N MET A 80 -2.93 2.76 -13.97
CA MET A 80 -2.30 3.89 -13.31
C MET A 80 -0.78 3.84 -13.37
N HIS A 81 -0.16 5.00 -13.54
CA HIS A 81 1.26 5.19 -13.23
C HIS A 81 1.53 4.85 -11.75
N ASN A 82 2.71 4.28 -11.43
CA ASN A 82 3.05 3.82 -10.07
C ASN A 82 2.81 4.88 -8.98
N ARG A 83 3.13 6.15 -9.24
CA ARG A 83 2.88 7.28 -8.34
C ARG A 83 1.41 7.42 -7.96
N LYS A 84 0.51 7.24 -8.94
CA LYS A 84 -0.94 7.33 -8.69
C LYS A 84 -1.44 6.10 -7.95
N LEU A 85 -0.92 4.91 -8.29
CA LEU A 85 -1.20 3.70 -7.52
C LEU A 85 -0.78 3.87 -6.06
N LEU A 86 0.44 4.36 -5.80
CA LEU A 86 0.95 4.61 -4.47
C LEU A 86 -0.01 5.55 -3.70
N GLU A 87 -0.43 6.66 -4.30
CA GLU A 87 -1.40 7.60 -3.69
C GLU A 87 -2.72 6.93 -3.31
N VAL A 88 -3.30 6.10 -4.19
CA VAL A 88 -4.58 5.42 -3.89
C VAL A 88 -4.43 4.25 -2.92
N SER A 89 -3.25 3.62 -2.85
CA SER A 89 -2.96 2.53 -1.91
C SER A 89 -2.68 3.03 -0.49
N HIS A 90 -2.36 4.30 -0.32
CA HIS A 90 -2.34 4.91 1.00
C HIS A 90 -3.79 5.05 1.46
N PHE A 91 -4.13 4.37 2.55
CA PHE A 91 -5.33 4.65 3.34
C PHE A 91 -5.22 6.08 3.91
N SER A 92 -5.37 7.08 3.07
CA SER A 92 -5.58 8.45 3.51
C SER A 92 -6.81 8.42 4.40
N LYS A 93 -6.70 9.04 5.59
CA LYS A 93 -7.70 9.07 6.66
C LYS A 93 -9.07 9.54 6.14
N THR A 94 -9.82 8.69 5.46
CA THR A 94 -11.25 8.88 5.23
C THR A 94 -11.90 8.52 6.55
N LYS A 95 -12.20 9.59 7.30
CA LYS A 95 -13.00 9.68 8.53
C LYS A 95 -13.54 8.33 9.01
N THR A 96 -12.99 7.86 10.12
CA THR A 96 -13.78 7.19 11.15
C THR A 96 -14.99 8.08 11.45
N GLU A 97 -16.16 7.66 10.97
CA GLU A 97 -17.42 7.98 11.64
C GLU A 97 -17.56 7.11 12.89
#